data_AF-A0A914DTF4-F1
#
_entry.id   AF-A0A914DTF4-F1
#
_cell.length_a   1.000
_cell.length_b   1.000
_cell.length_c   1.000
_cell.angle_alpha   90.00
_cell.angle_beta   90.00
_cell.angle_gamma   90.00
#
_symmetry.space_group_name_H-M   'P 1'
#
loop_
_entity.id
_entity.type
_entity.pdbx_description
1 polymer ?
#
loop_
_entity_poly.entity_id
_entity_poly.type
_entity_poly.pdbx_seq_one_letter_code
_entity_poly.pdbx_strand_id
1 'polypeptide(L)'
;MAKKEDFISLFESIEDMACLLDEHWAIYSLDKDFAYFILLPNPVSSYNIINHQFLWQTYYEDALKIAKMPYKRFLTWSKLFEKNKNPPPTVMIQTSARSGSTLFGAMLHHEGYSVVYGEPPIFSVLVVGYVTKYWDEKVRTKGL
;
A
#
# COMPACT_ATOMS: atom_id res chain seq x y z
N MET A 1 17.20 3.93 26.97
CA MET A 1 18.36 4.01 26.06
C MET A 1 17.91 3.34 24.77
N ALA A 2 17.95 4.04 23.63
CA ALA A 2 17.43 3.50 22.38
C ALA A 2 18.35 2.39 21.82
N LYS A 3 17.77 1.27 21.39
CA LYS A 3 18.43 0.11 20.77
C LYS A 3 18.47 0.26 19.25
N LYS A 4 19.34 -0.51 18.58
CA LYS A 4 19.42 -0.53 17.10
C LYS A 4 18.10 -0.95 16.43
N GLU A 5 17.29 -1.74 17.13
CA GLU A 5 15.93 -2.14 16.75
C GLU A 5 14.93 -0.97 16.77
N ASP A 6 15.22 0.09 17.54
CA ASP A 6 14.37 1.29 17.67
C ASP A 6 14.58 2.26 16.49
N PHE A 7 15.48 1.93 15.56
CA PHE A 7 15.79 2.77 14.39
C PHE A 7 15.37 2.07 13.11
N ILE A 8 14.56 2.75 12.31
CA ILE A 8 14.19 2.29 10.97
C ILE A 8 15.45 2.31 10.10
N SER A 9 15.84 1.13 9.60
CA SER A 9 16.95 1.03 8.66
C SER A 9 16.55 1.57 7.29
N LEU A 10 17.27 2.58 6.81
CA LEU A 10 17.14 3.11 5.44
C LEU A 10 17.89 2.18 4.49
N PHE A 11 17.17 1.49 3.61
CA PHE A 11 17.74 0.87 2.43
C PHE A 11 17.94 1.95 1.36
N GLU A 12 19.16 2.07 0.85
CA GLU A 12 19.57 3.21 0.00
C GLU A 12 18.90 3.24 -1.38
N SER A 13 18.38 2.12 -1.89
CA SER A 13 17.63 2.07 -3.15
C SER A 13 16.84 0.76 -3.27
N ILE A 14 15.57 0.83 -3.70
CA ILE A 14 14.92 -0.32 -4.33
C ILE A 14 15.46 -0.40 -5.76
N GLU A 15 16.30 -1.40 -6.01
CA GLU A 15 16.89 -1.60 -7.34
C GLU A 15 16.13 -2.61 -8.19
N ASP A 16 15.47 -3.59 -7.56
CA ASP A 16 14.74 -4.66 -8.22
C ASP A 16 13.22 -4.55 -7.99
N MET A 17 12.44 -4.76 -9.06
CA MET A 17 10.98 -4.80 -9.04
C MET A 17 10.45 -5.98 -8.23
N ALA A 18 11.18 -7.08 -8.16
CA ALA A 18 10.75 -8.28 -7.44
C ALA A 18 10.41 -7.99 -5.97
N CYS A 19 11.12 -7.03 -5.36
CA CYS A 19 10.86 -6.61 -3.98
C CYS A 19 9.49 -5.93 -3.82
N LEU A 20 8.95 -5.25 -4.84
CA LEU A 20 7.64 -4.60 -4.77
C LEU A 20 6.48 -5.53 -5.11
N LEU A 21 6.76 -6.75 -5.59
CA LEU A 21 5.75 -7.79 -5.73
C LEU A 21 5.46 -8.51 -4.41
N ASP A 22 6.29 -8.29 -3.39
CA ASP A 22 6.05 -8.75 -2.03
C ASP A 22 4.94 -7.91 -1.39
N GLU A 23 3.95 -8.61 -0.85
CA GLU A 23 2.75 -8.05 -0.23
C GLU A 23 3.02 -7.24 1.05
N HIS A 24 4.24 -7.24 1.57
CA HIS A 24 4.65 -6.47 2.75
C HIS A 24 5.17 -5.07 2.42
N TRP A 25 5.47 -4.77 1.16
CA TRP A 25 5.91 -3.44 0.75
C TRP A 25 4.72 -2.53 0.42
N ALA A 26 4.68 -1.37 1.08
CA ALA A 26 3.68 -0.34 0.84
C ALA A 26 4.32 0.95 0.32
N ILE A 27 3.63 1.67 -0.55
CA ILE A 27 3.98 3.07 -0.87
C ILE A 27 3.64 3.93 0.36
N TYR A 28 4.62 4.67 0.86
CA TYR A 28 4.50 5.52 2.04
C TYR A 28 4.58 7.02 1.76
N SER A 29 5.22 7.46 0.68
CA SER A 29 5.16 8.87 0.28
C SER A 29 5.74 9.05 -1.13
N LEU A 30 5.49 10.21 -1.72
CA LEU A 30 6.05 10.66 -2.98
C LEU A 30 6.54 12.10 -2.80
N ASP A 31 7.76 12.39 -3.24
CA ASP A 31 8.21 13.77 -3.45
C ASP A 31 8.50 14.00 -4.94
N LYS A 32 9.04 15.18 -5.26
CA LYS A 32 9.37 15.55 -6.64
C LYS A 32 10.43 14.65 -7.30
N ASP A 33 11.29 14.02 -6.49
CA ASP A 33 12.48 13.30 -6.93
C ASP A 33 12.37 11.79 -6.67
N PHE A 34 11.61 11.37 -5.65
CA PHE A 34 11.57 10.00 -5.13
C PHE A 34 10.16 9.53 -4.73
N ALA A 35 9.95 8.23 -4.89
CA ALA A 35 8.90 7.46 -4.24
C ALA A 35 9.49 6.70 -3.05
N TYR A 36 8.84 6.80 -1.90
CA TYR A 36 9.23 6.14 -0.66
C TYR A 36 8.32 4.96 -0.38
N PHE A 37 8.94 3.86 0.01
CA PHE A 37 8.30 2.61 0.35
C PHE A 37 8.70 2.19 1.76
N ILE A 38 7.80 1.49 2.43
CA ILE A 38 8.06 0.88 3.72
C ILE A 38 7.82 -0.61 3.67
N LEU A 39 8.64 -1.35 4.41
CA LEU A 39 8.43 -2.76 4.66
C LEU A 39 7.68 -2.93 5.98
N LEU A 40 6.56 -3.63 5.95
CA LEU A 40 5.72 -3.89 7.11
C LEU A 40 5.91 -5.32 7.62
N PRO A 41 5.64 -5.60 8.91
CA PRO A 41 5.74 -6.94 9.48
C PRO A 41 4.65 -7.90 9.01
N ASN A 42 3.51 -7.36 8.57
CA ASN A 42 2.36 -8.09 8.05
C ASN A 42 2.07 -7.64 6.61
N PRO A 43 1.31 -8.44 5.82
CA PRO A 43 0.87 -8.02 4.48
C PRO A 43 0.06 -6.74 4.52
N VAL A 44 0.21 -5.89 3.50
CA VAL A 44 -0.51 -4.60 3.35
C VAL A 44 -2.02 -4.76 3.48
N SER A 45 -2.57 -5.86 2.96
CA SER A 45 -4.01 -6.18 3.03
C SER A 45 -4.55 -6.34 4.45
N SER A 46 -3.69 -6.61 5.44
CA SER A 46 -4.08 -6.71 6.86
C SER A 46 -4.33 -5.33 7.49
N TYR A 47 -3.78 -4.27 6.91
CA TYR A 47 -3.91 -2.90 7.40
C TYR A 47 -5.16 -2.23 6.82
N ASN A 48 -6.32 -2.67 7.27
CA ASN A 48 -7.61 -2.15 6.84
C ASN A 48 -8.19 -1.12 7.83
N ILE A 49 -9.22 -0.39 7.38
CA ILE A 49 -9.88 0.67 8.15
C ILE A 49 -10.54 0.21 9.46
N ILE A 50 -10.88 -1.08 9.61
CA ILE A 50 -11.53 -1.59 10.83
C ILE A 50 -10.52 -1.62 11.97
N ASN A 51 -9.31 -2.13 11.70
CA ASN A 51 -8.27 -2.29 12.71
C ASN A 51 -7.34 -1.07 12.77
N HIS A 52 -7.19 -0.35 11.65
CA HIS A 52 -6.19 0.70 11.46
C HIS A 52 -6.83 1.91 10.77
N GLN A 53 -7.57 2.71 11.55
CA GLN A 53 -8.28 3.88 11.03
C GLN A 53 -7.33 4.97 10.51
N PHE A 54 -6.15 5.09 11.12
CA PHE A 54 -5.08 6.01 10.74
C PHE A 54 -3.93 5.22 10.13
N LEU A 55 -4.09 4.84 8.86
CA LEU A 55 -3.18 3.92 8.18
C LEU A 55 -1.75 4.47 8.15
N TRP A 56 -1.58 5.77 7.90
CA TRP A 56 -0.27 6.42 7.86
C TRP A 56 0.49 6.34 9.19
N GLN A 57 -0.19 6.59 10.31
CA GLN A 57 0.42 6.48 11.63
C GLN A 57 0.82 5.02 11.91
N THR A 58 -0.08 4.09 11.60
CA THR A 58 0.20 2.64 11.75
C THR A 58 1.41 2.22 10.94
N TYR A 59 1.48 2.68 9.68
CA TYR A 59 2.58 2.43 8.77
C TYR A 59 3.90 3.00 9.27
N TYR A 60 3.88 4.18 9.88
CA TYR A 60 5.07 4.76 10.50
C TYR A 60 5.54 3.97 11.71
N GLU A 61 4.61 3.56 12.58
CA GLU A 61 4.89 2.82 13.82
C GLU A 61 5.40 1.39 13.55
N ASP A 62 4.84 0.71 12.56
CA ASP A 62 5.17 -0.68 12.24
C ASP A 62 6.28 -0.82 11.17
N ALA A 63 6.78 0.27 10.59
CA ALA A 63 7.78 0.21 9.52
C ALA A 63 9.08 -0.46 10.00
N LEU A 64 9.42 -1.60 9.38
CA LEU A 64 10.69 -2.30 9.61
C LEU A 64 11.84 -1.66 8.82
N LYS A 65 11.55 -1.21 7.60
CA LYS A 65 12.53 -0.63 6.67
C LYS A 65 11.89 0.44 5.82
N ILE A 66 12.68 1.42 5.41
CA ILE A 66 12.32 2.40 4.38
C ILE A 66 13.22 2.18 3.18
N ALA A 67 12.65 2.27 1.99
CA ALA A 67 13.43 2.29 0.75
C ALA A 67 12.90 3.39 -0.17
N LYS A 68 13.77 3.89 -1.05
CA LYS A 68 13.43 4.95 -2.00
C LYS A 68 13.69 4.52 -3.44
N MET A 69 12.94 5.10 -4.36
CA MET A 69 13.11 4.91 -5.80
C MET A 69 12.95 6.24 -6.51
N PRO A 70 13.79 6.58 -7.51
CA PRO A 70 13.59 7.79 -8.30
C PRO A 70 12.18 7.86 -8.91
N TYR A 71 11.51 9.01 -8.78
CA TYR A 71 10.13 9.22 -9.19
C TYR A 71 9.90 8.90 -10.68
N LYS A 72 10.84 9.28 -11.56
CA LYS A 72 10.79 8.93 -12.98
C LYS A 72 10.73 7.42 -13.22
N ARG A 73 11.49 6.64 -12.44
CA ARG A 73 11.51 5.18 -12.53
C ARG A 73 10.20 4.60 -12.04
N PHE A 74 9.70 5.09 -10.90
CA PHE A 74 8.38 4.73 -10.38
C PHE A 74 7.27 4.94 -11.41
N LEU A 75 7.22 6.11 -12.06
CA LEU A 75 6.23 6.38 -13.10
C LEU A 75 6.31 5.42 -14.29
N THR A 76 7.52 5.10 -14.76
CA THR A 76 7.70 4.10 -15.83
C THR A 76 7.19 2.73 -15.38
N TRP A 77 7.42 2.34 -14.12
CA TRP A 77 6.94 1.08 -13.57
C TRP A 77 5.42 1.03 -13.44
N SER A 78 4.79 2.06 -12.88
CA SER A 78 3.32 2.11 -12.75
C SER A 78 2.61 1.94 -14.10
N LYS A 79 3.18 2.50 -15.17
CA LYS A 79 2.67 2.33 -16.55
C LYS A 79 2.86 0.91 -17.10
N LEU A 80 3.90 0.19 -16.68
CA LEU A 80 4.09 -1.21 -17.05
C LEU A 80 3.08 -2.09 -16.32
N PHE A 81 2.84 -1.83 -15.03
CA PHE A 81 1.82 -2.53 -14.24
C PHE A 81 0.41 -2.35 -14.82
N GLU A 82 0.05 -1.14 -15.24
CA GLU A 82 -1.22 -0.84 -15.91
C GLU A 82 -1.43 -1.70 -17.18
N LYS A 83 -0.35 -1.98 -17.91
CA LYS A 83 -0.39 -2.81 -19.11
C LYS A 83 -0.39 -4.32 -18.84
N ASN A 84 0.10 -4.77 -17.67
CA ASN A 84 0.50 -6.16 -17.46
C ASN A 84 -0.50 -7.06 -16.74
N LYS A 85 -1.66 -6.59 -16.24
CA LYS A 85 -2.74 -7.45 -15.70
C LYS A 85 -3.94 -6.58 -15.36
N ASN A 86 -5.15 -7.16 -15.41
CA ASN A 86 -6.37 -6.55 -14.86
C ASN A 86 -6.15 -6.26 -13.36
N PRO A 87 -5.90 -5.00 -12.95
CA PRO A 87 -5.84 -4.70 -11.53
C PRO A 87 -7.21 -4.99 -10.90
N PRO A 88 -7.27 -5.34 -9.60
CA PRO A 88 -8.54 -5.42 -8.92
C PRO A 88 -9.27 -4.08 -9.09
N PRO A 89 -10.58 -4.07 -9.38
CA PRO A 89 -11.35 -2.84 -9.46
C PRO A 89 -11.11 -2.04 -8.17
N THR A 90 -10.69 -0.80 -8.35
CA THR A 90 -10.26 0.06 -7.24
C THR A 90 -11.00 1.38 -7.34
N VAL A 91 -11.70 1.77 -6.27
CA VAL A 91 -12.43 3.03 -6.20
C VAL A 91 -11.73 3.96 -5.22
N MET A 92 -11.44 5.17 -5.67
CA MET A 92 -10.85 6.24 -4.87
C MET A 92 -11.95 7.20 -4.41
N ILE A 93 -12.06 7.39 -3.10
CA ILE A 93 -13.02 8.33 -2.50
C ILE A 93 -12.24 9.43 -1.78
N GLN A 94 -12.41 10.67 -2.25
CA GLN A 94 -11.83 11.86 -1.63
C GLN A 94 -12.85 12.52 -0.72
N THR A 95 -12.44 12.80 0.51
CA THR A 95 -13.30 13.43 1.52
C THR A 95 -12.51 14.49 2.29
N SER A 96 -13.22 15.47 2.84
CA SER A 96 -12.63 16.39 3.79
C SER A 96 -12.39 15.68 5.13
N ALA A 97 -11.37 16.12 5.86
CA ALA A 97 -11.14 15.63 7.21
C ALA A 97 -12.40 15.86 8.07
N ARG A 98 -12.68 14.90 8.97
CA ARG A 98 -13.80 14.96 9.94
C ARG A 98 -15.20 14.94 9.33
N SER A 99 -15.37 14.48 8.08
CA SER A 99 -16.68 14.34 7.41
C SER A 99 -17.38 12.99 7.66
N GLY A 100 -16.90 12.18 8.61
CA GLY A 100 -17.39 10.82 8.81
C GLY A 100 -16.92 9.80 7.75
N SER A 101 -15.88 10.13 6.98
CA SER A 101 -15.32 9.25 5.95
C SER A 101 -14.79 7.92 6.49
N THR A 102 -14.24 7.90 7.70
CA THR A 102 -13.84 6.67 8.40
C THR A 102 -15.04 5.77 8.70
N LEU A 103 -16.17 6.35 9.14
CA LEU A 103 -17.39 5.58 9.37
C LEU A 103 -17.93 5.01 8.05
N PHE A 104 -17.98 5.83 7.01
CA PHE A 104 -18.40 5.39 5.68
C PHE A 104 -17.50 4.29 5.11
N GLY A 105 -16.18 4.42 5.28
CA GLY A 105 -15.23 3.39 4.85
C GLY A 105 -15.36 2.10 5.64
N ALA A 106 -15.62 2.16 6.95
CA ALA A 106 -15.90 0.99 7.75
C ALA A 106 -17.20 0.28 7.31
N MET A 107 -18.23 1.03 6.92
CA MET A 107 -19.47 0.46 6.35
C MET A 107 -19.25 -0.22 5.00
N LEU A 108 -18.30 0.28 4.20
CA LEU A 108 -17.93 -0.31 2.90
C LEU A 108 -16.95 -1.48 3.03
N HIS A 109 -16.30 -1.63 4.17
CA HIS A 109 -15.38 -2.73 4.43
C HIS A 109 -16.17 -4.00 4.70
N HIS A 110 -15.94 -5.03 3.88
CA HIS A 110 -16.54 -6.34 4.10
C HIS A 110 -15.51 -7.42 3.80
N GLU A 111 -15.16 -8.18 4.84
CA GLU A 111 -14.20 -9.27 4.73
C GLU A 111 -14.60 -10.24 3.60
N GLY A 112 -13.65 -10.56 2.73
CA GLY A 112 -13.86 -11.45 1.57
C GLY A 112 -14.57 -10.83 0.36
N TYR A 113 -14.95 -9.54 0.40
CA TYR A 113 -15.59 -8.83 -0.71
C TYR A 113 -14.90 -7.50 -1.05
N SER A 114 -14.63 -6.67 -0.04
CA SER A 114 -14.05 -5.34 -0.20
C SER A 114 -13.07 -5.06 0.92
N VAL A 115 -11.85 -4.69 0.55
CA VAL A 115 -10.87 -4.16 1.48
C VAL A 115 -10.82 -2.66 1.30
N VAL A 116 -11.06 -1.98 2.41
CA VAL A 116 -11.02 -0.53 2.50
C VAL A 116 -9.79 -0.15 3.29
N TYR A 117 -8.88 0.54 2.63
CA TYR A 117 -7.68 1.12 3.24
C TYR A 117 -7.99 2.52 3.73
N GLY A 118 -7.63 2.82 4.99
CA GLY A 118 -7.63 4.19 5.49
C GLY A 118 -6.55 5.02 4.79
N GLU A 119 -6.78 6.33 4.65
CA GLU A 119 -5.83 7.38 4.25
C GLU A 119 -4.43 6.92 3.76
N PRO A 120 -4.16 6.82 2.44
CA PRO A 120 -2.82 6.71 1.93
C PRO A 120 -2.13 8.07 2.06
N PRO A 121 -0.79 8.05 2.04
CA PRO A 121 -0.03 9.27 2.14
C PRO A 121 -0.15 10.11 0.86
N ILE A 122 -0.35 11.41 1.07
CA ILE A 122 -0.39 12.56 0.15
C ILE A 122 -1.77 13.06 -0.26
N PHE A 123 -2.81 12.23 -0.29
CA PHE A 123 -4.19 12.72 -0.34
C PHE A 123 -5.08 11.78 0.46
N SER A 124 -5.94 12.34 1.30
CA SER A 124 -6.96 11.61 2.07
C SER A 124 -7.88 10.85 1.12
N VAL A 125 -7.47 9.63 0.80
CA VAL A 125 -8.10 8.77 -0.21
C VAL A 125 -8.53 7.48 0.46
N LEU A 126 -9.82 7.26 0.57
CA LEU A 126 -10.26 5.90 0.86
C LEU A 126 -10.10 5.08 -0.42
N VAL A 127 -9.23 4.07 -0.41
CA VAL A 127 -9.09 3.12 -1.52
C VAL A 127 -9.93 1.90 -1.20
N VAL A 128 -11.00 1.69 -1.96
CA VAL A 128 -11.83 0.47 -1.91
C VAL A 128 -11.31 -0.47 -2.98
N GLY A 129 -10.54 -1.48 -2.58
CA GLY A 129 -10.16 -2.60 -3.44
C GLY A 129 -11.20 -3.70 -3.34
N TYR A 130 -11.78 -4.11 -4.47
CA TYR A 130 -12.65 -5.28 -4.49
C TYR A 130 -11.78 -6.55 -4.40
N VAL A 131 -11.95 -7.32 -3.33
CA VAL A 131 -11.33 -8.64 -3.20
C VAL A 131 -12.26 -9.63 -3.89
N THR A 132 -12.08 -9.78 -5.21
CA THR A 132 -12.49 -11.03 -5.84
C THR A 132 -11.56 -12.11 -5.31
N LYS A 133 -12.09 -13.22 -4.82
CA LYS A 133 -11.36 -14.40 -4.29
C LYS A 133 -10.43 -15.10 -5.31
N TYR A 134 -9.79 -14.39 -6.23
CA TYR A 134 -9.23 -14.95 -7.47
C TYR A 134 -7.99 -14.19 -7.96
N TRP A 135 -6.91 -14.20 -7.17
CA TRP A 135 -5.66 -14.63 -7.82
C TRP A 135 -5.83 -16.12 -8.09
N ASP A 136 -6.52 -16.41 -9.21
CA ASP A 136 -6.77 -17.76 -9.71
C ASP A 136 -5.47 -18.56 -9.61
N GLU A 137 -5.48 -19.74 -8.99
CA GLU A 137 -4.32 -20.66 -8.91
C GLU A 137 -3.74 -20.97 -10.31
N LYS A 138 -4.50 -20.67 -11.37
CA LYS A 138 -4.07 -20.70 -12.78
C LYS A 138 -3.02 -19.64 -13.18
N VAL A 139 -2.88 -18.54 -12.45
CA VAL A 139 -1.83 -17.53 -12.74
C VAL A 139 -0.47 -17.96 -12.17
N ARG A 140 -0.47 -18.78 -11.10
CA ARG A 140 0.77 -19.29 -10.49
C ARG A 140 1.46 -20.37 -11.34
N THR A 141 0.72 -21.03 -12.23
CA THR A 141 1.23 -22.11 -13.11
C THR A 141 1.70 -21.65 -14.49
N LYS A 142 1.53 -20.37 -14.84
CA LYS A 142 2.13 -19.80 -16.05
C LYS A 142 3.10 -18.70 -15.65
N GLY A 143 4.33 -19.12 -15.37
CA GLY A 143 5.44 -18.21 -15.15
C GLY A 143 5.65 -17.31 -16.36
N LEU A 144 5.44 -16.02 -16.15
CA LEU A 144 5.95 -14.89 -16.92
C LEU A 144 5.92 -13.66 -15.99
#